data_AF-A0A8T4U580-F1
#
_entry.id   AF-A0A8T4U580-F1
#
_cell.length_a   1.000
_cell.length_b   1.000
_cell.length_c   1.000
_cell.angle_alpha   90.00
_cell.angle_beta   90.00
_cell.angle_gamma   90.00
#
_symmetry.space_group_name_H-M   'P 1'
#
loop_
_entity.id
_entity.type
_entity.pdbx_description
1 polymer ?
#
loop_
_entity_poly.entity_id
_entity_poly.type
_entity_poly.pdbx_seq_one_letter_code
_entity_poly.pdbx_strand_id
1 'polypeptide(L)' 'MSEKPVCISCKQRITNVSGTAKFSCPKCSNYELVRCQHCRKIAAKFTCPACSFTGPN' A
#
# COMPACT_ATOMS: atom_id res chain seq x y z
N MET A 1 20.58 7.28 -4.97
CA MET A 1 19.94 6.59 -3.82
C MET A 1 18.61 6.04 -4.31
N SER A 2 18.40 4.72 -4.28
CA SER A 2 17.15 4.13 -4.79
C SER A 2 16.01 4.39 -3.81
N GLU A 3 15.18 5.39 -4.08
CA GLU A 3 13.91 5.63 -3.40
C GLU A 3 12.96 4.47 -3.71
N LYS A 4 12.93 3.49 -2.81
CA LYS A 4 12.06 2.30 -2.94
C LYS A 4 10.67 2.66 -2.42
N PRO A 5 9.59 2.40 -3.17
CA PRO A 5 8.24 2.65 -2.69
C PRO A 5 7.97 1.83 -1.42
N VAL A 6 7.28 2.42 -0.45
CA VAL A 6 6.96 1.79 0.83
C VAL A 6 5.54 1.25 0.78
N CYS A 7 5.37 -0.02 1.18
CA CYS A 7 4.04 -0.62 1.26
C CYS A 7 3.27 -0.06 2.47
N ILE A 8 2.01 0.34 2.28
CA ILE A 8 1.20 0.92 3.35
C ILE A 8 0.76 -0.10 4.43
N SER A 9 0.68 -1.39 4.09
CA SER A 9 0.23 -2.45 5.01
C SER A 9 1.35 -2.86 5.96
N CYS A 10 2.53 -3.19 5.42
CA CYS A 10 3.66 -3.67 6.22
C CYS A 10 4.69 -2.59 6.54
N LYS A 11 4.54 -1.38 6.00
CA LYS A 11 5.55 -0.29 6.07
C LYS A 11 6.94 -0.73 5.62
N GLN A 12 7.04 -1.84 4.89
CA GLN A 12 8.30 -2.36 4.39
C GLN A 12 8.62 -1.77 3.02
N ARG A 13 9.92 -1.60 2.78
CA ARG A 13 10.47 -1.18 1.49
C ARG A 13 10.17 -2.25 0.45
N ILE A 14 9.51 -1.88 -0.64
CA ILE A 14 9.22 -2.79 -1.74
C ILE A 14 10.49 -2.93 -2.56
N THR A 15 11.16 -4.07 -2.40
CA THR A 15 12.35 -4.44 -3.17
C THR A 15 12.00 -5.05 -4.53
N ASN A 16 10.78 -5.56 -4.68
CA ASN A 16 10.31 -6.23 -5.90
C ASN A 16 9.17 -5.44 -6.53
N VAL A 17 9.49 -4.67 -7.58
CA VAL A 17 8.50 -3.84 -8.31
C VAL A 17 7.48 -4.71 -9.05
N SER A 18 7.89 -5.92 -9.46
CA SER A 18 7.19 -6.92 -10.30
C SER A 18 5.95 -7.60 -9.70
N GLY A 19 5.24 -6.92 -8.80
CA GLY A 19 4.02 -7.41 -8.17
C GLY A 19 3.34 -6.36 -7.29
N THR A 20 3.69 -5.09 -7.52
CA THR A 20 3.22 -3.97 -6.71
C THR A 20 1.90 -3.46 -7.26
N ALA A 21 0.86 -3.43 -6.43
CA ALA A 21 -0.39 -2.77 -6.77
C ALA A 21 -0.32 -1.32 -6.28
N LYS A 22 -0.58 -0.38 -7.19
CA LYS A 22 -0.73 1.04 -6.87
C LYS A 22 -2.16 1.44 -7.23
N PHE A 23 -2.87 2.03 -6.29
CA PHE A 23 -4.24 2.48 -6.51
C PHE A 23 -4.55 3.68 -5.62
N SER A 24 -5.40 4.58 -6.10
CA SER A 24 -5.83 5.72 -5.31
C SER A 24 -6.78 5.29 -4.21
N CYS A 25 -6.68 5.89 -3.02
CA CYS A 25 -7.62 5.62 -1.95
C CYS A 25 -9.04 6.03 -2.36
N PRO A 26 -10.06 5.14 -2.32
CA PRO A 26 -11.42 5.48 -2.73
C PRO A 26 -12.13 6.46 -1.79
N LYS A 27 -11.60 6.67 -0.58
CA LYS A 27 -12.21 7.54 0.42
C LYS A 27 -11.76 9.00 0.31
N CYS A 28 -10.49 9.22 0.01
CA CYS A 28 -9.95 10.58 -0.09
C CYS A 28 -9.48 10.94 -1.49
N SER A 29 -9.23 9.98 -2.40
CA SER A 29 -8.61 10.16 -3.73
C SER A 29 -7.31 10.98 -3.77
N ASN A 30 -6.80 11.40 -2.60
CA ASN A 30 -5.70 12.33 -2.42
C ASN A 30 -4.43 11.60 -1.94
N TYR A 31 -4.46 10.27 -1.91
CA TYR A 31 -3.34 9.45 -1.51
C TYR A 31 -3.24 8.20 -2.37
N GLU A 32 -2.07 7.98 -2.95
CA GLU A 32 -1.76 6.78 -3.71
C GLU A 32 -1.32 5.66 -2.77
N LEU A 33 -2.12 4.61 -2.70
CA LEU A 33 -1.89 3.44 -1.87
C LEU A 33 -1.05 2.44 -2.64
N VAL A 34 0.13 2.14 -2.10
CA VAL A 34 1.04 1.15 -2.68
C VAL A 34 1.06 -0.08 -1.80
N ARG A 35 0.77 -1.24 -2.40
CA ARG A 35 0.73 -2.54 -1.72
C ARG A 35 1.61 -3.56 -2.43
N CYS A 36 2.44 -4.27 -1.66
CA CYS A 36 3.23 -5.37 -2.17
C CYS A 36 2.37 -6.64 -2.37
N GLN A 37 2.84 -7.53 -3.23
CA GLN A 37 2.18 -8.80 -3.52
C GLN A 37 1.94 -9.64 -2.25
N HIS A 38 2.88 -9.63 -1.29
CA HIS A 38 2.74 -10.36 -0.04
C HIS A 38 1.52 -9.89 0.75
N CYS A 39 1.41 -8.56 0.99
CA CYS A 39 0.26 -7.98 1.67
C CYS A 39 -1.05 -8.19 0.92
N ARG A 40 -1.01 -8.29 -0.41
CA ARG A 40 -2.18 -8.66 -1.22
C ARG A 40 -2.57 -10.13 -1.03
N LYS A 41 -1.60 -11.06 -0.96
CA LYS A 41 -1.86 -12.50 -0.71
C LYS A 41 -2.50 -12.76 0.64
N ILE A 42 -2.04 -12.07 1.69
CA ILE A 42 -2.59 -12.21 3.04
C ILE A 42 -3.74 -11.23 3.31
N ALA A 43 -4.19 -10.50 2.28
CA ALA A 43 -5.17 -9.42 2.35
C ALA A 43 -4.99 -8.50 3.59
N ALA A 44 -3.72 -8.18 3.90
CA ALA A 44 -3.33 -7.45 5.10
C ALA A 44 -4.14 -6.16 5.26
N LYS A 45 -4.51 -5.82 6.49
CA LYS A 45 -5.12 -4.52 6.75
C LYS A 45 -4.15 -3.42 6.31
N PHE A 46 -4.68 -2.37 5.71
CA PHE A 46 -3.90 -1.18 5.40
C PHE A 46 -4.63 0.03 5.94
N THR A 47 -3.89 0.99 6.47
CA THR A 47 -4.43 2.25 6.94
C THR A 47 -3.92 3.37 6.05
N CYS A 48 -4.84 4.07 5.38
CA CYS A 48 -4.49 5.25 4.60
C CYS A 48 -4.10 6.38 5.57
N PRO A 49 -2.91 7.00 5.43
CA PRO A 49 -2.49 8.09 6.34
C PRO A 49 -3.26 9.39 6.12
N ALA A 50 -3.88 9.59 4.94
CA ALA A 50 -4.63 10.81 4.64
C ALA A 50 -6.04 10.82 5.23
N CYS A 51 -6.73 9.68 5.27
CA CYS A 51 -8.13 9.59 5.72
C CYS A 51 -8.37 8.60 6.87
N SER A 52 -7.29 8.04 7.42
CA SER A 52 -7.32 6.97 8.43
C SER A 52 -8.21 5.78 8.05
N PHE A 53 -8.45 5.59 6.75
CA PHE A 53 -9.27 4.48 6.27
C PHE A 53 -8.50 3.18 6.44
N THR A 54 -9.04 2.29 7.26
CA THR A 54 -8.51 0.94 7.40
C THR A 54 -9.32 0.00 6.52
N GLY A 55 -8.73 -0.46 5.41
CA GLY A 55 -9.38 -1.42 4.52
C GLY A 55 -9.41 -2.81 5.16
N PRO A 56 -10.59 -3.44 5.31
CA PRO A 56 -10.70 -4.86 5.63
C PRO A 56 -10.35 -5.71 4.38
N ASN A 57 -9.95 -6.97 4.62
CA ASN A 57 -9.56 -7.96 3.61
C ASN A 57 -10.43 -7.93 2.36
#